data_AF-A0A1E1X302-F1
#
_entry.id   AF-A0A1E1X302-F1
#
_cell.length_a   1.000
_cell.length_b   1.000
_cell.length_c   1.000
_cell.angle_alpha   90.00
_cell.angle_beta   90.00
_cell.angle_gamma   90.00
#
_symmetry.space_group_name_H-M   'P 1'
#
loop_
_entity.id
_entity.type
_entity.pdbx_description
1 polymer ?
#
loop_
_entity_poly.entity_id
_entity_poly.type
_entity_poly.pdbx_seq_one_letter_code
_entity_poly.pdbx_strand_id
1 'polypeptide(L)'
;FFAYPRILEAREDDGTLLLHIHEGFLLNLKKSTILAKNLAITSSRGTDLETAVVNGEEMEKNLYEDTHHQSSVVVNIMEGQVEVRGMLNPELRIGPVGASRRSDGGGALHEVVKVRARTERTYDTLLDALYAMKKRDRPTKRESSSPTVLKMNNHTKLHCNDPDTSTGTPNEKTEERPGLFIVEVCLVTTIEFTCAFNTTKDLIVYLAIFLRAAALGFQDMTKPEVRLQLNEVFTNMSDRVIKKTEDGVDIHAALHNMRALAEEGAFNRCDVAVLLSSEDMYRTIGNTTIEKRVMGIAYLAGACREYKVAVGEDKPHTYEGVWTVAHEVAHLLGADHDNASGEAANMTGYPGSQSCPWEHGYLMSSVGVGRNQQRLSNCSMDQIRFVYQSMPLSCIEVNQQALYTTLSYPGQNMTRRQFCKTMHKGKLKAKPFKKNDTRHEYCQIKCCWKEDDLTWCQEHTMPEALICGPGKRCRRGVCEKYILK
;
A
#
# COMPACT_ATOMS: atom_id res chain seq x y z
N PHE A 1 5.98 25.92 10.30
CA PHE A 1 5.73 27.32 9.92
C PHE A 1 4.37 27.42 9.27
N PHE A 2 3.84 28.63 9.06
CA PHE A 2 2.53 28.81 8.41
C PHE A 2 2.69 29.30 6.96
N ALA A 3 1.78 28.88 6.09
CA ALA A 3 1.79 29.16 4.66
C ALA A 3 0.37 29.49 4.16
N TYR A 4 0.30 30.19 3.04
CA TYR A 4 -0.95 30.41 2.28
C TYR A 4 -0.73 29.91 0.85
N PRO A 5 -0.99 28.62 0.57
CA PRO A 5 -0.79 28.05 -0.75
C PRO A 5 -1.60 28.79 -1.83
N ARG A 6 -0.99 29.00 -2.99
CA ARG A 6 -1.61 29.64 -4.16
C ARG A 6 -1.15 28.95 -5.43
N ILE A 7 -2.08 28.76 -6.36
CA ILE A 7 -1.75 28.33 -7.72
C ILE A 7 -1.31 29.57 -8.50
N LEU A 8 -0.11 29.55 -9.06
CA LEU A 8 0.43 30.62 -9.90
C LEU A 8 0.12 30.40 -11.38
N GLU A 9 0.12 29.14 -11.81
CA GLU A 9 -0.17 28.71 -13.16
C GLU A 9 -0.91 27.37 -13.12
N ALA A 10 -1.89 27.20 -14.00
CA ALA A 10 -2.58 25.93 -14.23
C ALA A 10 -2.67 25.71 -15.74
N ARG A 11 -2.20 24.55 -16.21
CA ARG A 11 -2.23 24.19 -17.63
C ARG A 11 -3.27 23.08 -17.84
N GLU A 12 -4.31 23.39 -18.61
CA GLU A 12 -5.38 22.41 -18.87
C GLU A 12 -4.91 21.27 -19.78
N ASP A 13 -3.95 21.53 -20.67
CA ASP A 13 -3.48 20.57 -21.69
C ASP A 13 -2.72 19.36 -21.12
N ASP A 14 -1.95 19.53 -20.05
CA ASP A 14 -1.17 18.47 -19.39
C ASP A 14 -1.56 18.24 -17.91
N GLY A 15 -2.53 19.01 -17.41
CA GLY A 15 -3.02 18.94 -16.03
C GLY A 15 -2.00 19.38 -14.98
N THR A 16 -0.96 20.14 -15.36
CA THR A 16 0.07 20.62 -14.43
C THR A 16 -0.36 21.87 -13.66
N LEU A 17 0.14 21.99 -12.42
CA LEU A 17 -0.07 23.15 -11.56
C LEU A 17 1.27 23.66 -11.01
N LEU A 18 1.52 24.96 -11.10
CA LEU A 18 2.60 25.61 -10.37
C LEU A 18 2.06 26.09 -9.01
N LEU A 19 2.36 25.36 -7.95
CA LEU A 19 1.87 25.63 -6.59
C LEU A 19 2.94 26.37 -5.77
N HIS A 20 2.64 27.60 -5.38
CA HIS A 20 3.45 28.38 -4.44
C HIS A 20 3.00 28.10 -3.00
N ILE A 21 3.92 27.66 -2.14
CA ILE A 21 3.68 27.47 -0.71
C ILE A 21 4.13 28.71 0.07
N HIS A 22 5.39 29.12 -0.12
CA HIS A 22 5.97 30.35 0.43
C HIS A 22 7.14 30.82 -0.46
N GLU A 23 7.71 31.98 -0.15
CA GLU A 23 8.86 32.54 -0.87
C GLU A 23 10.03 31.53 -0.89
N GLY A 24 10.51 31.20 -2.09
CA GLY A 24 11.57 30.20 -2.30
C GLY A 24 11.10 28.74 -2.32
N PHE A 25 9.81 28.45 -2.15
CA PHE A 25 9.28 27.07 -2.18
C PHE A 25 8.05 26.95 -3.10
N LEU A 26 8.35 26.56 -4.35
CA LEU A 26 7.42 26.32 -5.46
C LEU A 26 7.43 24.83 -5.80
N LEU A 27 6.26 24.22 -5.98
CA LEU A 27 6.12 22.85 -6.47
C LEU A 27 5.58 22.85 -7.90
N ASN A 28 6.20 22.07 -8.77
CA ASN A 28 5.80 21.91 -10.17
C ASN A 28 5.03 20.58 -10.32
N LEU A 29 3.74 20.66 -10.06
CA LEU A 29 2.88 19.51 -9.81
C LEU A 29 2.36 18.86 -11.09
N LYS A 30 2.54 17.54 -11.19
CA LYS A 30 1.93 16.67 -12.21
C LYS A 30 0.87 15.78 -11.58
N LYS A 31 -0.10 15.29 -12.36
CA LYS A 31 -1.05 14.27 -11.89
C LYS A 31 -0.31 13.01 -11.46
N SER A 32 -0.63 12.49 -10.28
CA SER A 32 -0.08 11.24 -9.76
C SER A 32 -1.14 10.14 -9.83
N THR A 33 -0.77 8.97 -10.37
CA THR A 33 -1.59 7.76 -10.37
C THR A 33 -0.99 6.72 -9.41
N ILE A 34 -1.74 6.32 -8.39
CA ILE A 34 -1.31 5.34 -7.39
C ILE A 34 -2.44 4.35 -7.02
N LEU A 35 -3.71 4.67 -7.30
CA LEU A 35 -4.85 3.80 -7.02
C LEU A 35 -5.14 2.84 -8.18
N ALA A 36 -5.59 1.64 -7.87
CA ALA A 36 -6.26 0.79 -8.85
C ALA A 36 -7.56 1.44 -9.31
N LYS A 37 -7.85 1.38 -10.62
CA LYS A 37 -9.10 1.89 -11.21
C LYS A 37 -10.34 1.36 -10.49
N ASN A 38 -10.31 0.09 -10.10
CA ASN A 38 -11.32 -0.59 -9.30
C ASN A 38 -10.79 -0.83 -7.88
N LEU A 39 -10.52 0.26 -7.14
CA LEU A 39 -10.05 0.18 -5.75
C LEU A 39 -11.08 -0.53 -4.88
N ALA A 40 -10.68 -1.66 -4.28
CA ALA A 40 -11.50 -2.37 -3.31
C ALA A 40 -11.34 -1.75 -1.90
N ILE A 41 -12.42 -1.77 -1.13
CA ILE A 41 -12.47 -1.32 0.26
C ILE A 41 -13.20 -2.40 1.05
N THR A 42 -12.45 -3.15 1.87
CA THR A 42 -13.03 -4.16 2.74
C THR A 42 -13.10 -3.64 4.18
N SER A 43 -14.26 -3.77 4.82
CA SER A 43 -14.45 -3.43 6.24
C SER A 43 -14.79 -4.69 7.02
N SER A 44 -14.05 -4.94 8.10
CA SER A 44 -14.51 -5.88 9.12
C SER A 44 -15.74 -5.34 9.85
N ARG A 45 -16.66 -6.25 10.22
CA ARG A 45 -17.78 -6.05 11.13
C ARG A 45 -18.00 -7.32 11.95
N GLY A 46 -17.26 -7.48 13.05
CA GLY A 46 -17.28 -8.72 13.83
C GLY A 46 -16.64 -9.86 13.02
N THR A 47 -17.41 -10.91 12.73
CA THR A 47 -16.94 -12.05 11.91
C THR A 47 -16.91 -11.75 10.42
N ASP A 48 -17.69 -10.77 9.95
CA ASP A 48 -17.99 -10.63 8.53
C ASP A 48 -17.11 -9.55 7.87
N LEU A 49 -16.71 -9.79 6.62
CA LEU A 49 -16.01 -8.83 5.77
C LEU A 49 -16.98 -8.28 4.70
N GLU A 50 -17.22 -6.98 4.70
CA GLU A 50 -17.99 -6.29 3.65
C GLU A 50 -17.04 -5.57 2.68
N THR A 51 -16.95 -6.04 1.44
CA THR A 51 -16.19 -5.38 0.36
C THR A 51 -17.09 -4.46 -0.48
N ALA A 52 -16.65 -3.23 -0.69
CA ALA A 52 -17.18 -2.31 -1.70
C ALA A 52 -16.07 -1.96 -2.70
N VAL A 53 -16.42 -1.65 -3.94
CA VAL A 53 -15.47 -1.14 -4.96
C VAL A 53 -15.80 0.32 -5.23
N VAL A 54 -14.77 1.14 -5.41
CA VAL A 54 -14.89 2.56 -5.82
C VAL A 54 -14.02 2.83 -7.04
N ASN A 55 -14.31 3.93 -7.74
CA ASN A 55 -13.49 4.39 -8.87
C ASN A 55 -12.22 5.07 -8.33
N GLY A 56 -11.06 4.44 -8.52
CA GLY A 56 -9.76 4.98 -8.08
C GLY A 56 -9.40 6.29 -8.79
N GLU A 57 -9.66 6.39 -10.09
CA GLU A 57 -9.39 7.58 -10.91
C GLU A 57 -10.15 8.81 -10.39
N GLU A 58 -11.39 8.63 -9.89
CA GLU A 58 -12.15 9.72 -9.26
C GLU A 58 -11.60 10.11 -7.88
N MET A 59 -11.05 9.13 -7.13
CA MET A 59 -10.52 9.35 -5.79
C MET A 59 -9.17 10.07 -5.81
N GLU A 60 -8.31 9.75 -6.79
CA GLU A 60 -7.01 10.40 -6.99
C GLU A 60 -7.03 11.61 -7.95
N LYS A 61 -8.19 12.02 -8.48
CA LYS A 61 -8.28 13.13 -9.47
C LYS A 61 -7.62 14.45 -9.04
N ASN A 62 -7.47 14.67 -7.73
CA ASN A 62 -6.84 15.84 -7.11
C ASN A 62 -5.47 15.53 -6.49
N LEU A 63 -4.91 14.33 -6.71
CA LEU A 63 -3.59 13.91 -6.25
C LEU A 63 -2.53 14.33 -7.29
N TYR A 64 -1.45 14.91 -6.78
CA TYR A 64 -0.33 15.39 -7.57
C TYR A 64 1.00 15.03 -6.94
N GLU A 65 2.03 15.03 -7.77
CA GLU A 65 3.43 14.81 -7.41
C GLU A 65 4.34 15.89 -7.97
N ASP A 66 5.46 16.13 -7.28
CA ASP A 66 6.63 16.83 -7.82
C ASP A 66 7.84 15.90 -7.61
N THR A 67 8.45 15.44 -8.70
CA THR A 67 9.56 14.48 -8.64
C THR A 67 10.89 15.10 -8.22
N HIS A 68 11.05 16.42 -8.34
CA HIS A 68 12.25 17.13 -7.91
C HIS A 68 12.24 17.34 -6.39
N HIS A 69 11.10 17.75 -5.85
CA HIS A 69 10.89 17.94 -4.42
C HIS A 69 10.47 16.67 -3.68
N GLN A 70 10.20 15.58 -4.41
CA GLN A 70 9.68 14.32 -3.86
C GLN A 70 8.36 14.55 -3.08
N SER A 71 7.50 15.41 -3.64
CA SER A 71 6.20 15.76 -3.06
C SER A 71 5.12 14.77 -3.47
N SER A 72 4.16 14.55 -2.58
CA SER A 72 2.89 13.89 -2.87
C SER A 72 1.78 14.63 -2.11
N VAL A 73 0.92 15.34 -2.85
CA VAL A 73 -0.09 16.24 -2.28
C VAL A 73 -1.43 16.12 -2.98
N VAL A 74 -2.51 16.23 -2.22
CA VAL A 74 -3.83 16.54 -2.76
C VAL A 74 -4.04 18.05 -2.74
N VAL A 75 -4.44 18.61 -3.89
CA VAL A 75 -4.80 20.01 -4.06
C VAL A 75 -6.29 20.12 -4.40
N ASN A 76 -7.06 20.67 -3.46
CA ASN A 76 -8.48 20.97 -3.65
C ASN A 76 -8.66 22.47 -3.88
N ILE A 77 -9.46 22.83 -4.89
CA ILE A 77 -9.82 24.22 -5.20
C ILE A 77 -11.31 24.38 -4.94
N MET A 78 -11.68 25.26 -4.00
CA MET A 78 -13.07 25.51 -3.62
C MET A 78 -13.30 27.02 -3.51
N GLU A 79 -14.21 27.58 -4.31
CA GLU A 79 -14.58 29.01 -4.27
C GLU A 79 -13.36 29.97 -4.38
N GLY A 80 -12.33 29.57 -5.12
CA GLY A 80 -11.07 30.31 -5.25
C GLY A 80 -10.06 30.09 -4.12
N GLN A 81 -10.41 29.36 -3.06
CA GLN A 81 -9.50 28.92 -2.02
C GLN A 81 -8.75 27.66 -2.45
N VAL A 82 -7.44 27.62 -2.20
CA VAL A 82 -6.59 26.45 -2.42
C VAL A 82 -6.34 25.76 -1.07
N GLU A 83 -6.77 24.51 -0.95
CA GLU A 83 -6.47 23.63 0.17
C GLU A 83 -5.48 22.54 -0.26
N VAL A 84 -4.40 22.36 0.51
CA VAL A 84 -3.32 21.42 0.21
C VAL A 84 -3.09 20.50 1.40
N ARG A 85 -3.10 19.19 1.15
CA ARG A 85 -2.76 18.17 2.16
C ARG A 85 -1.74 17.20 1.60
N GLY A 86 -0.73 16.84 2.38
CA GLY A 86 0.21 15.78 2.01
C GLY A 86 1.67 16.08 2.38
N MET A 87 2.58 15.39 1.71
CA MET A 87 4.02 15.58 1.86
C MET A 87 4.53 16.58 0.82
N LEU A 88 5.10 17.68 1.30
CA LEU A 88 5.76 18.69 0.47
C LEU A 88 7.15 18.21 0.02
N ASN A 89 7.81 17.43 0.86
CA ASN A 89 9.04 16.69 0.57
C ASN A 89 9.19 15.61 1.69
N PRO A 90 10.24 14.76 1.65
CA PRO A 90 10.46 13.72 2.66
C PRO A 90 10.58 14.19 4.12
N GLU A 91 10.89 15.46 4.37
CA GLU A 91 10.99 16.05 5.71
C GLU A 91 9.78 16.89 6.12
N LEU A 92 8.94 17.34 5.18
CA LEU A 92 7.90 18.36 5.42
C LEU A 92 6.53 17.88 4.93
N ARG A 93 5.52 18.01 5.80
CA ARG A 93 4.10 17.84 5.44
C ARG A 93 3.34 19.15 5.57
N ILE A 94 2.25 19.27 4.81
CA ILE A 94 1.32 20.38 4.84
C ILE A 94 -0.11 19.91 5.14
N GLY A 95 -0.86 20.72 5.87
CA GLY A 95 -2.30 20.57 6.03
C GLY A 95 -2.97 21.89 6.43
N PRO A 96 -4.30 22.02 6.23
CA PRO A 96 -5.04 23.21 6.63
C PRO A 96 -5.10 23.36 8.15
N VAL A 97 -4.94 24.59 8.63
CA VAL A 97 -5.32 24.96 10.00
C VAL A 97 -6.83 25.18 10.02
N GLY A 98 -7.52 24.69 11.05
CA GLY A 98 -8.99 24.68 11.12
C GLY A 98 -9.67 26.02 10.79
N ALA A 99 -10.88 25.94 10.23
CA ALA A 99 -11.57 26.96 9.41
C ALA A 99 -11.73 28.40 9.96
N SER A 100 -11.34 28.67 11.21
CA SER A 100 -11.54 29.95 11.91
C SER A 100 -10.37 30.94 11.79
N ARG A 101 -9.33 30.66 10.99
CA ARG A 101 -8.20 31.60 10.76
C ARG A 101 -7.94 31.79 9.27
N ARG A 102 -8.62 32.80 8.70
CA ARG A 102 -8.47 33.24 7.30
C ARG A 102 -7.51 34.43 7.25
N SER A 103 -6.83 34.61 6.12
CA SER A 103 -6.16 35.89 5.81
C SER A 103 -7.17 36.93 5.34
N ASP A 104 -6.83 38.22 5.46
CA ASP A 104 -7.65 39.33 4.93
C ASP A 104 -7.86 39.25 3.41
N GLY A 105 -6.98 38.54 2.70
CA GLY A 105 -7.10 38.20 1.27
C GLY A 105 -7.83 36.89 0.96
N GLY A 106 -8.54 36.28 1.93
CA GLY A 106 -9.40 35.12 1.72
C GLY A 106 -8.69 33.76 1.56
N GLY A 107 -7.35 33.71 1.63
CA GLY A 107 -6.60 32.45 1.51
C GLY A 107 -6.69 31.57 2.76
N ALA A 108 -6.80 30.25 2.56
CA ALA A 108 -6.82 29.25 3.63
C ALA A 108 -5.42 29.10 4.28
N LEU A 109 -5.37 29.24 5.61
CA LEU A 109 -4.13 29.08 6.38
C LEU A 109 -3.72 27.61 6.45
N HIS A 110 -2.46 27.32 6.13
CA HIS A 110 -1.88 25.99 6.22
C HIS A 110 -0.72 25.98 7.20
N GLU A 111 -0.56 24.87 7.93
CA GLU A 111 0.62 24.59 8.72
C GLU A 111 1.54 23.63 7.94
N VAL A 112 2.82 24.01 7.85
CA VAL A 112 3.90 23.16 7.37
C VAL A 112 4.71 22.68 8.57
N VAL A 113 4.73 21.37 8.78
CA VAL A 113 5.34 20.72 9.95
C VAL A 113 6.39 19.72 9.47
N LYS A 114 7.48 19.57 10.24
CA LYS A 114 8.41 18.46 9.98
C LYS A 114 7.74 17.12 10.23
N VAL A 115 7.86 16.20 9.28
CA VAL A 115 7.61 14.77 9.52
C VAL A 115 8.66 14.31 10.53
N ARG A 116 8.23 13.75 11.66
CA ARG A 116 9.16 13.31 12.70
C ARG A 116 9.72 11.95 12.30
N ALA A 117 10.97 11.92 11.84
CA ALA A 117 11.71 10.67 11.82
C ALA A 117 11.78 10.14 13.27
N ARG A 118 11.26 8.93 13.51
CA ARG A 118 11.56 8.17 14.73
C ARG A 118 13.00 7.65 14.58
N THR A 119 13.98 8.43 15.06
CA THR A 119 15.42 8.25 14.78
C THR A 119 16.11 7.12 15.55
N GLU A 120 15.37 6.12 16.00
CA GLU A 120 15.91 4.98 16.79
C GLU A 120 15.43 3.66 16.17
N ARG A 121 16.01 3.27 15.02
CA ARG A 121 16.00 1.88 14.55
C ARG A 121 17.01 1.10 15.39
N THR A 122 16.64 0.65 16.59
CA THR A 122 17.55 -0.16 17.41
C THR A 122 17.70 -1.57 16.84
N TYR A 123 18.86 -1.83 16.25
CA TYR A 123 19.44 -3.15 15.97
C TYR A 123 18.46 -4.26 15.50
N ASP A 124 18.06 -4.19 14.24
CA ASP A 124 17.23 -5.22 13.60
C ASP A 124 18.02 -6.42 13.04
N THR A 125 19.35 -6.34 13.04
CA THR A 125 20.23 -7.25 12.28
C THR A 125 20.35 -8.67 12.82
N LEU A 126 19.93 -8.94 14.06
CA LEU A 126 20.21 -10.23 14.72
C LEU A 126 18.98 -11.13 14.91
N LEU A 127 17.75 -10.61 14.93
CA LEU A 127 16.57 -11.43 15.25
C LEU A 127 15.79 -11.96 14.03
N ASP A 128 15.75 -11.26 12.90
CA ASP A 128 15.04 -11.77 11.71
C ASP A 128 15.74 -13.02 11.13
N ALA A 129 17.08 -13.03 11.14
CA ALA A 129 17.87 -14.22 10.86
C ALA A 129 17.59 -15.39 11.83
N LEU A 130 17.34 -15.10 13.12
CA LEU A 130 16.96 -16.13 14.10
C LEU A 130 15.53 -16.65 13.89
N TYR A 131 14.59 -15.78 13.49
CA TYR A 131 13.21 -16.18 13.19
C TYR A 131 13.11 -17.06 11.93
N ALA A 132 13.91 -16.78 10.89
CA ALA A 132 14.05 -17.66 9.74
C ALA A 132 14.53 -19.07 10.14
N MET A 133 15.47 -19.17 11.10
CA MET A 133 16.00 -20.46 11.57
C MET A 133 15.03 -21.26 12.46
N LYS A 134 14.09 -20.61 13.18
CA LYS A 134 13.19 -21.30 14.12
C LYS A 134 12.10 -22.14 13.45
N LYS A 135 12.00 -22.12 12.12
CA LYS A 135 11.05 -22.94 11.33
C LYS A 135 11.50 -24.39 11.10
N ARG A 136 12.55 -24.86 11.78
CA ARG A 136 12.99 -26.27 11.82
C ARG A 136 12.32 -27.10 12.93
N ASP A 137 11.04 -26.88 13.22
CA ASP A 137 10.29 -27.81 14.06
C ASP A 137 9.77 -29.00 13.24
N ARG A 138 10.25 -30.18 13.60
CA ARG A 138 9.94 -31.46 12.92
C ARG A 138 8.55 -31.96 13.34
N PRO A 139 7.70 -32.40 12.40
CA PRO A 139 6.70 -33.42 12.72
C PRO A 139 7.45 -34.73 13.06
N THR A 140 7.32 -35.20 14.29
CA THR A 140 7.85 -36.50 14.71
C THR A 140 7.10 -37.64 14.03
N LYS A 141 7.84 -38.67 13.62
CA LYS A 141 7.30 -39.83 12.87
C LYS A 141 6.19 -40.55 13.64
N ARG A 142 5.18 -41.03 12.91
CA ARG A 142 4.61 -42.38 13.15
C ARG A 142 4.32 -43.11 11.84
N GLU A 143 5.08 -44.18 11.66
CA GLU A 143 4.81 -45.45 10.95
C GLU A 143 4.06 -45.46 9.61
N SER A 144 4.89 -45.64 8.59
CA SER A 144 4.67 -46.34 7.32
C SER A 144 3.47 -47.26 7.15
N SER A 145 2.85 -47.15 5.98
CA SER A 145 2.77 -48.29 5.05
C SER A 145 3.37 -47.90 3.69
N SER A 146 4.20 -48.79 3.15
CA SER A 146 4.80 -48.70 1.81
C SER A 146 4.86 -50.13 1.26
N PRO A 147 4.67 -50.32 -0.06
CA PRO A 147 5.82 -50.66 -0.89
C PRO A 147 5.70 -50.00 -2.31
N THR A 148 6.62 -50.13 -3.27
CA THR A 148 7.80 -51.00 -3.40
C THR A 148 8.93 -50.27 -4.17
N VAL A 149 10.17 -50.68 -3.94
CA VAL A 149 11.39 -50.18 -4.59
C VAL A 149 11.70 -50.95 -5.89
N LEU A 150 12.23 -50.26 -6.90
CA LEU A 150 13.32 -50.80 -7.73
C LEU A 150 14.42 -49.75 -7.91
N LYS A 151 15.61 -50.07 -7.39
CA LYS A 151 16.88 -49.37 -7.67
C LYS A 151 17.66 -50.20 -8.69
N MET A 152 18.52 -49.55 -9.48
CA MET A 152 19.75 -50.22 -9.93
C MET A 152 20.91 -49.21 -10.07
N ASN A 153 22.06 -49.59 -9.51
CA ASN A 153 23.34 -48.93 -9.71
C ASN A 153 24.13 -49.71 -10.78
N ASN A 154 24.99 -49.05 -11.57
CA ASN A 154 26.46 -49.23 -11.46
C ASN A 154 27.24 -48.51 -12.57
N HIS A 155 28.54 -48.33 -12.31
CA HIS A 155 29.53 -47.71 -13.17
C HIS A 155 29.83 -48.48 -14.47
N THR A 156 30.15 -47.74 -15.52
CA THR A 156 31.24 -48.07 -16.47
C THR A 156 31.80 -46.80 -17.12
N LYS A 157 33.13 -46.75 -17.34
CA LYS A 157 33.82 -45.72 -18.15
C LYS A 157 34.05 -46.27 -19.56
N LEU A 158 33.83 -45.48 -20.62
CA LEU A 158 34.75 -45.41 -21.78
C LEU A 158 34.47 -44.22 -22.73
N HIS A 159 35.48 -43.91 -23.55
CA HIS A 159 35.50 -42.95 -24.68
C HIS A 159 35.40 -43.73 -26.02
N CYS A 160 35.16 -43.13 -27.20
CA CYS A 160 35.07 -41.71 -27.58
C CYS A 160 34.15 -41.47 -28.81
N ASN A 161 34.10 -40.21 -29.25
CA ASN A 161 33.79 -39.65 -30.58
C ASN A 161 33.23 -40.55 -31.71
N ASP A 162 32.11 -40.11 -32.31
CA ASP A 162 32.02 -39.77 -33.75
C ASP A 162 30.84 -38.79 -34.00
N PRO A 163 30.67 -38.17 -35.20
CA PRO A 163 30.12 -36.81 -35.31
C PRO A 163 28.67 -36.68 -35.82
N ASP A 164 28.18 -35.44 -35.76
CA ASP A 164 27.02 -34.88 -36.47
C ASP A 164 25.73 -35.70 -36.53
N THR A 165 24.79 -35.38 -35.63
CA THR A 165 23.37 -35.32 -36.01
C THR A 165 22.71 -34.14 -35.30
N SER A 166 22.48 -33.05 -36.04
CA SER A 166 21.83 -31.85 -35.52
C SER A 166 20.31 -32.05 -35.38
N THR A 167 19.86 -32.78 -34.36
CA THR A 167 18.46 -32.72 -33.92
C THR A 167 18.31 -31.55 -32.96
N GLY A 168 17.86 -30.41 -33.49
CA GLY A 168 17.63 -29.19 -32.71
C GLY A 168 16.67 -29.45 -31.56
N THR A 169 17.19 -29.36 -30.33
CA THR A 169 16.36 -29.21 -29.13
C THR A 169 15.42 -28.01 -29.34
N PRO A 170 14.12 -28.11 -29.06
CA PRO A 170 13.25 -26.95 -29.06
C PRO A 170 13.86 -25.90 -28.12
N ASN A 171 14.10 -24.69 -28.61
CA ASN A 171 14.50 -23.58 -27.74
C ASN A 171 13.43 -23.45 -26.66
N GLU A 172 13.82 -23.74 -25.42
CA GLU A 172 13.06 -23.39 -24.24
C GLU A 172 12.92 -21.87 -24.27
N LYS A 173 11.73 -21.40 -24.65
CA LYS A 173 11.44 -19.97 -24.73
C LYS A 173 11.48 -19.43 -23.31
N THR A 174 12.61 -18.86 -22.91
CA THR A 174 12.66 -17.96 -21.76
C THR A 174 11.67 -16.84 -22.03
N GLU A 175 10.51 -16.90 -21.36
CA GLU A 175 9.49 -15.85 -21.49
C GLU A 175 10.10 -14.52 -21.02
N GLU A 176 10.09 -13.53 -21.91
CA GLU A 176 10.76 -12.26 -21.67
C GLU A 176 10.00 -11.48 -20.58
N ARG A 177 10.63 -11.35 -19.42
CA ARG A 177 10.02 -10.67 -18.26
C ARG A 177 9.80 -9.18 -18.58
N PRO A 178 8.63 -8.60 -18.25
CA PRO A 178 8.36 -7.18 -18.48
C PRO A 178 9.43 -6.24 -17.91
N GLY A 179 9.75 -5.16 -18.63
CA GLY A 179 10.63 -4.11 -18.13
C GLY A 179 10.06 -3.31 -16.95
N LEU A 180 8.77 -3.49 -16.64
CA LEU A 180 8.02 -2.81 -15.58
C LEU A 180 7.36 -3.86 -14.68
N PHE A 181 7.54 -3.70 -13.37
CA PHE A 181 6.86 -4.44 -12.32
C PHE A 181 5.96 -3.48 -11.53
N ILE A 182 4.65 -3.62 -11.72
CA ILE A 182 3.65 -2.94 -10.89
C ILE A 182 3.30 -3.90 -9.76
N VAL A 183 3.64 -3.52 -8.54
CA VAL A 183 3.36 -4.27 -7.31
C VAL A 183 1.97 -3.87 -6.82
N GLU A 184 1.04 -4.81 -6.86
CA GLU A 184 -0.32 -4.66 -6.35
C GLU A 184 -0.29 -4.70 -4.80
N VAL A 185 -0.65 -3.59 -4.13
CA VAL A 185 -0.53 -3.40 -2.68
C VAL A 185 -1.90 -3.40 -2.01
N CYS A 186 -2.02 -4.19 -0.93
CA CYS A 186 -3.12 -4.15 0.01
C CYS A 186 -2.70 -3.35 1.25
N LEU A 187 -3.45 -2.31 1.63
CA LEU A 187 -3.21 -1.59 2.89
C LEU A 187 -4.27 -1.98 3.92
N VAL A 188 -3.82 -2.45 5.08
CA VAL A 188 -4.67 -2.96 6.16
C VAL A 188 -4.58 -1.99 7.32
N THR A 189 -5.71 -1.54 7.87
CA THR A 189 -5.72 -0.56 8.98
C THR A 189 -6.48 -1.07 10.20
N THR A 190 -5.94 -0.78 11.37
CA THR A 190 -6.61 -0.99 12.67
C THR A 190 -7.88 -0.14 12.79
N ILE A 191 -8.76 -0.45 13.74
CA ILE A 191 -9.96 0.37 14.01
C ILE A 191 -9.56 1.77 14.51
N GLU A 192 -8.49 1.88 15.28
CA GLU A 192 -7.94 3.15 15.77
C GLU A 192 -7.42 4.02 14.63
N PHE A 193 -6.61 3.43 13.76
CA PHE A 193 -6.10 4.10 12.57
C PHE A 193 -7.24 4.51 11.63
N THR A 194 -8.25 3.65 11.45
CA THR A 194 -9.44 3.96 10.63
C THR A 194 -10.26 5.10 11.22
N CYS A 195 -10.50 5.08 12.53
CA CYS A 195 -11.32 6.07 13.25
C CYS A 195 -10.65 7.45 13.40
N ALA A 196 -9.34 7.57 13.13
CA ALA A 196 -8.67 8.85 13.06
C ALA A 196 -9.10 9.74 11.87
N PHE A 197 -9.86 9.19 10.91
CA PHE A 197 -10.33 9.90 9.71
C PHE A 197 -11.84 10.09 9.71
N ASN A 198 -12.30 11.32 9.37
CA ASN A 198 -13.72 11.67 9.34
C ASN A 198 -14.52 10.92 8.27
N THR A 199 -13.89 10.62 7.14
CA THR A 199 -14.49 9.86 6.03
C THR A 199 -13.52 8.82 5.49
N THR A 200 -14.07 7.80 4.84
CA THR A 200 -13.24 6.81 4.11
C THR A 200 -12.47 7.44 2.96
N LYS A 201 -12.97 8.56 2.41
CA LYS A 201 -12.24 9.31 1.38
C LYS A 201 -11.01 9.99 1.96
N ASP A 202 -11.10 10.60 3.14
CA ASP A 202 -9.93 11.19 3.81
C ASP A 202 -8.87 10.12 4.11
N LEU A 203 -9.29 8.94 4.59
CA LEU A 203 -8.40 7.78 4.80
C LEU A 203 -7.73 7.34 3.49
N ILE A 204 -8.49 7.09 2.42
CA ILE A 204 -7.94 6.63 1.14
C ILE A 204 -6.98 7.66 0.55
N VAL A 205 -7.31 8.96 0.64
CA VAL A 205 -6.42 10.05 0.21
C VAL A 205 -5.11 10.04 1.02
N TYR A 206 -5.18 9.87 2.34
CA TYR A 206 -3.99 9.75 3.18
C TYR A 206 -3.14 8.54 2.80
N LEU A 207 -3.76 7.36 2.62
CA LEU A 207 -3.09 6.13 2.22
C LEU A 207 -2.48 6.21 0.81
N ALA A 208 -3.13 6.93 -0.12
CA ALA A 208 -2.61 7.19 -1.47
C ALA A 208 -1.35 8.05 -1.43
N ILE A 209 -1.38 9.15 -0.66
CA ILE A 209 -0.21 10.02 -0.43
C ILE A 209 0.92 9.23 0.24
N PHE A 210 0.60 8.48 1.29
CA PHE A 210 1.53 7.65 2.05
C PHE A 210 2.22 6.61 1.15
N LEU A 211 1.46 5.84 0.37
CA LEU A 211 2.01 4.83 -0.54
C LEU A 211 2.81 5.46 -1.68
N ARG A 212 2.37 6.59 -2.23
CA ARG A 212 3.12 7.30 -3.28
C ARG A 212 4.47 7.82 -2.77
N ALA A 213 4.51 8.29 -1.52
CA ALA A 213 5.74 8.70 -0.86
C ALA A 213 6.66 7.50 -0.56
N ALA A 214 6.12 6.37 -0.09
CA ALA A 214 6.89 5.14 0.11
C ALA A 214 7.47 4.60 -1.21
N ALA A 215 6.72 4.72 -2.31
CA ALA A 215 7.16 4.33 -3.66
C ALA A 215 8.40 5.09 -4.16
N LEU A 216 8.74 6.25 -3.57
CA LEU A 216 9.96 7.00 -3.91
C LEU A 216 11.24 6.22 -3.58
N GLY A 217 11.21 5.32 -2.59
CA GLY A 217 12.35 4.44 -2.27
C GLY A 217 12.78 3.57 -3.44
N PHE A 218 11.86 3.28 -4.36
CA PHE A 218 12.04 2.40 -5.51
C PHE A 218 12.30 3.16 -6.82
N GLN A 219 12.34 4.50 -6.82
CA GLN A 219 12.43 5.33 -8.03
C GLN A 219 13.69 5.09 -8.89
N ASP A 220 14.76 4.55 -8.28
CA ASP A 220 16.03 4.23 -8.96
C ASP A 220 16.02 2.84 -9.62
N MET A 221 15.00 2.01 -9.35
CA MET A 221 14.79 0.74 -10.04
C MET A 221 14.39 1.00 -11.49
N THR A 222 15.20 0.52 -12.43
CA THR A 222 15.02 0.71 -13.88
C THR A 222 15.00 -0.59 -14.68
N LYS A 223 15.35 -1.72 -14.04
CA LYS A 223 15.36 -3.08 -14.62
C LYS A 223 15.07 -4.10 -13.51
N PRO A 224 13.82 -4.52 -13.29
CA PRO A 224 12.61 -3.85 -13.79
C PRO A 224 12.48 -2.43 -13.20
N GLU A 225 11.72 -1.56 -13.85
CA GLU A 225 11.12 -0.41 -13.17
C GLU A 225 10.12 -0.92 -12.13
N VAL A 226 10.13 -0.38 -10.90
CA VAL A 226 9.20 -0.79 -9.84
C VAL A 226 8.22 0.33 -9.55
N ARG A 227 6.92 0.03 -9.64
CA ARG A 227 5.82 0.92 -9.24
C ARG A 227 4.96 0.23 -8.20
N LEU A 228 4.39 0.99 -7.27
CA LEU A 228 3.40 0.48 -6.32
C LEU A 228 2.00 0.91 -6.78
N GLN A 229 0.99 0.06 -6.59
CA GLN A 229 -0.41 0.38 -6.90
C GLN A 229 -1.31 -0.07 -5.74
N LEU A 230 -2.14 0.82 -5.20
CA LEU A 230 -3.07 0.50 -4.12
C LEU A 230 -4.31 -0.21 -4.70
N ASN A 231 -4.40 -1.52 -4.48
CA ASN A 231 -5.44 -2.38 -5.03
C ASN A 231 -6.63 -2.56 -4.07
N GLU A 232 -6.35 -2.69 -2.77
CA GLU A 232 -7.39 -2.85 -1.76
C GLU A 232 -7.02 -2.20 -0.42
N VAL A 233 -8.02 -1.62 0.25
CA VAL A 233 -7.91 -1.08 1.61
C VAL A 233 -8.79 -1.87 2.58
N PHE A 234 -8.17 -2.63 3.48
CA PHE A 234 -8.85 -3.30 4.58
C PHE A 234 -8.92 -2.37 5.80
N THR A 235 -10.08 -2.31 6.45
CA THR A 235 -10.32 -1.36 7.54
C THR A 235 -11.06 -1.98 8.73
N ASN A 236 -10.84 -1.39 9.91
CA ASN A 236 -11.33 -1.89 11.20
C ASN A 236 -10.83 -3.30 11.54
N MET A 237 -9.60 -3.64 11.14
CA MET A 237 -9.12 -5.02 11.18
C MET A 237 -8.56 -5.47 12.55
N SER A 238 -8.55 -4.60 13.57
CA SER A 238 -7.84 -4.82 14.85
C SER A 238 -8.07 -6.21 15.42
N ASP A 239 -9.34 -6.62 15.61
CA ASP A 239 -9.74 -7.90 16.21
C ASP A 239 -9.19 -9.14 15.46
N ARG A 240 -8.81 -9.00 14.19
CA ARG A 240 -8.24 -10.07 13.35
C ARG A 240 -6.71 -10.03 13.23
N VAL A 241 -6.08 -8.89 13.51
CA VAL A 241 -4.65 -8.67 13.20
C VAL A 241 -3.80 -8.30 14.41
N ILE A 242 -4.32 -7.57 15.40
CA ILE A 242 -3.56 -7.16 16.59
C ILE A 242 -4.25 -7.53 17.89
N LYS A 243 -3.45 -7.75 18.93
CA LYS A 243 -3.91 -7.84 20.31
C LYS A 243 -3.13 -6.84 21.15
N LYS A 244 -3.82 -5.90 21.78
CA LYS A 244 -3.22 -4.90 22.65
C LYS A 244 -2.90 -5.49 24.03
N THR A 245 -1.79 -5.06 24.60
CA THR A 245 -1.34 -5.35 25.96
C THR A 245 -0.89 -4.04 26.63
N GLU A 246 -0.51 -4.08 27.92
CA GLU A 246 0.04 -2.91 28.62
C GLU A 246 1.37 -2.42 28.01
N ASP A 247 2.09 -3.30 27.31
CA ASP A 247 3.36 -3.00 26.65
C ASP A 247 3.21 -2.51 25.20
N GLY A 248 1.99 -2.50 24.65
CA GLY A 248 1.68 -2.12 23.27
C GLY A 248 1.12 -3.29 22.45
N VAL A 249 1.59 -3.44 21.20
CA VAL A 249 1.25 -4.57 20.32
C VAL A 249 2.49 -5.43 20.05
N ASP A 250 2.38 -6.75 20.24
CA ASP A 250 3.42 -7.70 19.82
C ASP A 250 3.46 -7.77 18.28
N ILE A 251 4.58 -7.32 17.71
CA ILE A 251 4.73 -7.17 16.26
C ILE A 251 4.85 -8.52 15.54
N HIS A 252 5.44 -9.54 16.18
CA HIS A 252 5.55 -10.89 15.59
C HIS A 252 4.19 -11.58 15.59
N ALA A 253 3.38 -11.40 16.64
CA ALA A 253 2.00 -11.86 16.66
C ALA A 253 1.16 -11.17 15.56
N ALA A 254 1.35 -9.87 15.37
CA ALA A 254 0.66 -9.12 14.31
C ALA A 254 1.03 -9.61 12.90
N LEU A 255 2.32 -9.82 12.64
CA LEU A 255 2.81 -10.38 11.37
C LEU A 255 2.28 -11.80 11.12
N HIS A 256 2.25 -12.64 12.16
CA HIS A 256 1.72 -14.00 12.08
C HIS A 256 0.21 -14.01 11.75
N ASN A 257 -0.57 -13.15 12.40
CA ASN A 257 -1.99 -13.01 12.12
C ASN A 257 -2.24 -12.53 10.69
N MET A 258 -1.49 -11.53 10.24
CA MET A 258 -1.53 -11.07 8.84
C MET A 258 -1.24 -12.21 7.86
N ARG A 259 -0.23 -13.07 8.13
CA ARG A 259 0.06 -14.24 7.29
C ARG A 259 -1.09 -15.24 7.29
N ALA A 260 -1.72 -15.51 8.43
CA ALA A 260 -2.90 -16.38 8.48
C ALA A 260 -4.03 -15.85 7.58
N LEU A 261 -4.24 -14.52 7.53
CA LEU A 261 -5.19 -13.91 6.58
C LEU A 261 -4.75 -14.06 5.12
N ALA A 262 -3.45 -14.02 4.83
CA ALA A 262 -2.93 -14.29 3.49
C ALA A 262 -3.17 -15.76 3.06
N GLU A 263 -3.00 -16.72 3.99
CA GLU A 263 -3.30 -18.14 3.78
C GLU A 263 -4.79 -18.42 3.57
N GLU A 264 -5.68 -17.66 4.24
CA GLU A 264 -7.13 -17.62 3.98
C GLU A 264 -7.49 -16.98 2.62
N GLY A 265 -6.52 -16.40 1.90
CA GLY A 265 -6.73 -15.72 0.62
C GLY A 265 -7.29 -14.30 0.74
N ALA A 266 -7.25 -13.67 1.92
CA ALA A 266 -7.78 -12.32 2.13
C ALA A 266 -7.11 -11.28 1.21
N PHE A 267 -5.82 -11.45 0.89
CA PHE A 267 -5.03 -10.51 0.10
C PHE A 267 -4.82 -10.96 -1.36
N ASN A 268 -5.76 -11.72 -1.93
CA ASN A 268 -5.66 -12.25 -3.29
C ASN A 268 -5.77 -11.18 -4.42
N ARG A 269 -6.09 -9.93 -4.09
CA ARG A 269 -6.05 -8.79 -5.04
C ARG A 269 -4.68 -8.12 -5.14
N CYS A 270 -3.68 -8.61 -4.42
CA CYS A 270 -2.44 -7.90 -4.15
C CYS A 270 -1.24 -8.87 -4.14
N ASP A 271 -0.10 -8.40 -4.62
CA ASP A 271 1.19 -9.07 -4.52
C ASP A 271 1.74 -8.98 -3.10
N VAL A 272 1.46 -7.87 -2.40
CA VAL A 272 1.89 -7.58 -1.02
C VAL A 272 0.77 -6.97 -0.18
N ALA A 273 0.81 -7.15 1.14
CA ALA A 273 -0.12 -6.55 2.08
C ALA A 273 0.60 -5.95 3.31
N VAL A 274 0.30 -4.71 3.67
CA VAL A 274 0.94 -4.02 4.79
C VAL A 274 -0.11 -3.58 5.82
N LEU A 275 0.09 -3.98 7.08
CA LEU A 275 -0.68 -3.47 8.21
C LEU A 275 -0.10 -2.14 8.69
N LEU A 276 -0.94 -1.11 8.73
CA LEU A 276 -0.68 0.17 9.38
C LEU A 276 -1.41 0.23 10.72
N SER A 277 -0.65 0.51 11.78
CA SER A 277 -1.16 0.68 13.14
C SER A 277 -0.62 1.97 13.76
N SER A 278 -1.46 2.62 14.58
CA SER A 278 -1.10 3.79 15.39
C SER A 278 -0.61 3.43 16.80
N GLU A 279 -0.58 2.15 17.14
CA GLU A 279 -0.14 1.65 18.44
C GLU A 279 1.39 1.47 18.46
N ASP A 280 2.05 1.90 19.54
CA ASP A 280 3.47 1.58 19.74
C ASP A 280 3.64 0.04 19.80
N MET A 281 4.63 -0.48 19.09
CA MET A 281 4.89 -1.92 18.98
C MET A 281 6.11 -2.36 19.80
N TYR A 282 6.11 -3.64 20.15
CA TYR A 282 7.21 -4.31 20.83
C TYR A 282 7.49 -5.68 20.21
N ARG A 283 8.69 -6.21 20.48
CA ARG A 283 9.03 -7.63 20.29
C ARG A 283 9.53 -8.26 21.58
N THR A 284 9.29 -9.56 21.72
CA THR A 284 9.84 -10.34 22.83
C THR A 284 11.14 -11.01 22.39
N ILE A 285 12.25 -10.61 22.99
CA ILE A 285 13.56 -11.25 22.82
C ILE A 285 13.69 -12.39 23.83
N GLY A 286 13.93 -13.60 23.33
CA GLY A 286 13.93 -14.81 24.15
C GLY A 286 12.54 -15.11 24.70
N ASN A 287 12.44 -15.35 26.01
CA ASN A 287 11.18 -15.64 26.70
C ASN A 287 10.76 -14.56 27.72
N THR A 288 11.54 -13.49 27.88
CA THR A 288 11.40 -12.57 29.04
C THR A 288 11.71 -11.10 28.77
N THR A 289 12.44 -10.75 27.71
CA THR A 289 12.87 -9.36 27.47
C THR A 289 11.96 -8.70 26.45
N ILE A 290 11.30 -7.60 26.81
CA ILE A 290 10.47 -6.81 25.91
C ILE A 290 11.31 -5.65 25.35
N GLU A 291 11.56 -5.65 24.05
CA GLU A 291 12.09 -4.48 23.34
C GLU A 291 10.92 -3.66 22.81
N LYS A 292 10.77 -2.44 23.32
CA LYS A 292 9.77 -1.45 22.87
C LYS A 292 10.39 -0.56 21.79
N ARG A 293 9.56 0.01 20.91
CA ARG A 293 9.94 0.84 19.74
C ARG A 293 10.39 0.07 18.49
N VAL A 294 9.93 -1.17 18.32
CA VAL A 294 9.98 -1.79 16.98
C VAL A 294 9.01 -1.02 16.09
N MET A 295 9.44 -0.61 14.90
CA MET A 295 8.61 0.23 14.02
C MET A 295 7.95 -0.54 12.88
N GLY A 296 8.58 -1.62 12.42
CA GLY A 296 8.08 -2.45 11.33
C GLY A 296 8.67 -3.85 11.39
N ILE A 297 8.09 -4.75 10.61
CA ILE A 297 8.64 -6.08 10.30
C ILE A 297 7.97 -6.63 9.04
N ALA A 298 8.72 -7.40 8.26
CA ALA A 298 8.26 -8.09 7.06
C ALA A 298 8.84 -9.50 6.97
N TYR A 299 8.31 -10.31 6.05
CA TYR A 299 9.03 -11.49 5.58
C TYR A 299 9.90 -11.13 4.37
N LEU A 300 11.12 -11.67 4.33
CA LEU A 300 12.01 -11.51 3.17
C LEU A 300 11.48 -12.29 1.97
N ALA A 301 11.44 -11.64 0.79
CA ALA A 301 11.03 -12.19 -0.49
C ALA A 301 9.63 -12.85 -0.49
N GLY A 302 8.70 -12.27 0.28
CA GLY A 302 7.36 -12.81 0.52
C GLY A 302 6.32 -12.58 -0.58
N ALA A 303 6.57 -11.67 -1.53
CA ALA A 303 5.61 -11.26 -2.55
C ALA A 303 4.92 -12.45 -3.27
N CYS A 304 3.62 -12.31 -3.50
CA CYS A 304 2.74 -13.29 -4.14
C CYS A 304 2.57 -14.65 -3.44
N ARG A 305 3.18 -14.86 -2.26
CA ARG A 305 3.06 -16.08 -1.44
C ARG A 305 2.29 -15.81 -0.15
N GLU A 306 2.14 -16.80 0.73
CA GLU A 306 1.55 -16.59 2.05
C GLU A 306 2.37 -15.62 2.93
N TYR A 307 3.66 -15.48 2.66
CA TYR A 307 4.57 -14.55 3.33
C TYR A 307 4.46 -13.11 2.83
N LYS A 308 3.50 -12.76 1.98
CA LYS A 308 3.38 -11.44 1.33
C LYS A 308 3.07 -10.26 2.27
N VAL A 309 3.26 -10.42 3.57
CA VAL A 309 2.74 -9.54 4.61
C VAL A 309 3.83 -8.80 5.37
N ALA A 310 3.54 -7.54 5.69
CA ALA A 310 4.33 -6.70 6.56
C ALA A 310 3.46 -5.98 7.59
N VAL A 311 4.09 -5.47 8.64
CA VAL A 311 3.50 -4.61 9.66
C VAL A 311 4.38 -3.37 9.78
N GLY A 312 3.75 -2.19 9.87
CA GLY A 312 4.42 -0.91 10.07
C GLY A 312 3.62 0.02 10.98
N GLU A 313 4.31 0.74 11.84
CA GLU A 313 3.73 1.80 12.66
C GLU A 313 3.64 3.10 11.85
N ASP A 314 2.48 3.75 11.86
CA ASP A 314 2.29 5.11 11.38
C ASP A 314 1.29 5.85 12.28
N LYS A 315 1.53 7.14 12.53
CA LYS A 315 0.53 7.98 13.20
C LYS A 315 -0.33 8.69 12.15
N PRO A 316 -1.67 8.48 12.14
CA PRO A 316 -2.58 9.17 11.24
C PRO A 316 -2.34 10.68 11.16
N HIS A 317 -2.42 11.24 9.95
CA HIS A 317 -2.16 12.65 9.61
C HIS A 317 -0.69 13.11 9.74
N THR A 318 0.26 12.22 10.04
CA THR A 318 1.68 12.59 10.25
C THR A 318 2.65 12.11 9.19
N TYR A 319 2.34 11.00 8.49
CA TYR A 319 3.26 10.31 7.58
C TYR A 319 4.58 9.84 8.24
N GLU A 320 4.63 9.69 9.57
CA GLU A 320 5.82 9.23 10.32
C GLU A 320 6.29 7.83 9.87
N GLY A 321 5.38 6.96 9.44
CA GLY A 321 5.68 5.57 9.05
C GLY A 321 6.14 5.34 7.60
N VAL A 322 6.18 6.36 6.74
CA VAL A 322 6.41 6.20 5.29
C VAL A 322 7.70 5.43 4.98
N TRP A 323 8.81 5.81 5.62
CA TRP A 323 10.13 5.18 5.37
C TRP A 323 10.30 3.84 6.08
N THR A 324 9.48 3.53 7.06
CA THR A 324 9.37 2.19 7.63
C THR A 324 8.66 1.28 6.64
N VAL A 325 7.50 1.68 6.12
CA VAL A 325 6.76 0.86 5.14
C VAL A 325 7.53 0.70 3.82
N ALA A 326 8.29 1.71 3.38
CA ALA A 326 9.19 1.55 2.23
C ALA A 326 10.26 0.46 2.48
N HIS A 327 10.81 0.38 3.69
CA HIS A 327 11.76 -0.66 4.11
C HIS A 327 11.09 -2.05 4.15
N GLU A 328 9.92 -2.15 4.78
CA GLU A 328 9.18 -3.42 4.86
C GLU A 328 8.71 -3.94 3.48
N VAL A 329 8.32 -3.04 2.57
CA VAL A 329 7.98 -3.41 1.19
C VAL A 329 9.24 -3.87 0.43
N ALA A 330 10.41 -3.27 0.69
CA ALA A 330 11.66 -3.72 0.08
C ALA A 330 12.05 -5.14 0.55
N HIS A 331 11.87 -5.47 1.83
CA HIS A 331 11.97 -6.86 2.33
C HIS A 331 11.02 -7.81 1.58
N LEU A 332 9.74 -7.45 1.45
CA LEU A 332 8.75 -8.27 0.72
C LEU A 332 9.12 -8.50 -0.75
N LEU A 333 9.71 -7.51 -1.41
CA LEU A 333 10.22 -7.60 -2.79
C LEU A 333 11.58 -8.29 -2.90
N GLY A 334 12.26 -8.54 -1.78
CA GLY A 334 13.42 -9.41 -1.70
C GLY A 334 14.74 -8.77 -1.32
N ALA A 335 14.80 -7.48 -0.96
CA ALA A 335 16.01 -6.87 -0.40
C ALA A 335 16.19 -7.29 1.07
N ASP A 336 17.34 -7.86 1.41
CA ASP A 336 17.77 -8.04 2.80
C ASP A 336 18.25 -6.69 3.37
N HIS A 337 18.61 -6.64 4.65
CA HIS A 337 19.35 -5.50 5.18
C HIS A 337 20.65 -5.26 4.40
N ASP A 338 21.10 -4.01 4.33
CA ASP A 338 22.48 -3.74 3.89
C ASP A 338 23.47 -4.52 4.78
N ASN A 339 24.65 -4.87 4.26
CA ASN A 339 25.69 -5.66 4.93
C ASN A 339 25.29 -7.08 5.41
N ALA A 340 24.16 -7.62 4.97
CA ALA A 340 23.69 -8.96 5.33
C ALA A 340 24.36 -10.08 4.48
N SER A 341 24.37 -11.31 5.00
CA SER A 341 24.94 -12.46 4.29
C SER A 341 24.08 -12.99 3.13
N GLY A 342 22.79 -12.65 3.12
CA GLY A 342 21.79 -13.24 2.22
C GLY A 342 21.38 -14.67 2.57
N GLU A 343 21.96 -15.29 3.61
CA GLU A 343 21.59 -16.65 4.04
C GLU A 343 20.13 -16.73 4.53
N ALA A 344 19.61 -15.63 5.09
CA ALA A 344 18.22 -15.53 5.55
C ALA A 344 17.20 -15.71 4.42
N ALA A 345 17.53 -15.35 3.18
CA ALA A 345 16.67 -15.58 2.01
C ALA A 345 16.48 -17.07 1.69
N ASN A 346 17.43 -17.93 2.08
CA ASN A 346 17.42 -19.37 1.81
C ASN A 346 17.17 -19.72 0.32
N MET A 347 17.69 -18.88 -0.58
CA MET A 347 17.58 -19.04 -2.04
C MET A 347 18.96 -19.28 -2.66
N THR A 348 19.07 -20.31 -3.50
CA THR A 348 20.35 -20.67 -4.14
C THR A 348 20.75 -19.61 -5.16
N GLY A 349 21.94 -19.01 -4.97
CA GLY A 349 22.45 -17.94 -5.83
C GLY A 349 21.97 -16.52 -5.49
N TYR A 350 21.21 -16.36 -4.40
CA TYR A 350 20.77 -15.04 -3.92
C TYR A 350 21.98 -14.16 -3.57
N PRO A 351 22.05 -12.90 -4.06
CA PRO A 351 23.17 -12.02 -3.78
C PRO A 351 23.11 -11.51 -2.33
N GLY A 352 24.16 -11.76 -1.56
CA GLY A 352 24.36 -11.07 -0.28
C GLY A 352 24.63 -9.57 -0.46
N SER A 353 24.52 -8.80 0.62
CA SER A 353 24.64 -7.34 0.63
C SER A 353 25.87 -6.84 1.39
N GLN A 354 26.84 -7.72 1.73
CA GLN A 354 28.09 -7.36 2.45
C GLN A 354 28.94 -6.29 1.74
N SER A 355 28.70 -6.02 0.45
CA SER A 355 29.37 -4.95 -0.30
C SER A 355 28.70 -3.57 -0.15
N CYS A 356 27.57 -3.48 0.56
CA CYS A 356 26.89 -2.24 0.94
C CYS A 356 26.91 -2.10 2.47
N PRO A 357 27.90 -1.37 3.05
CA PRO A 357 27.98 -1.15 4.50
C PRO A 357 26.81 -0.30 5.05
N TRP A 358 26.43 -0.54 6.31
CA TRP A 358 25.35 0.20 6.99
C TRP A 358 25.63 1.71 7.06
N GLU A 359 26.89 2.11 7.15
CA GLU A 359 27.35 3.48 7.29
C GLU A 359 26.99 4.36 6.08
N HIS A 360 26.66 3.76 4.93
CA HIS A 360 26.16 4.48 3.76
C HIS A 360 24.72 5.01 3.94
N GLY A 361 23.98 4.48 4.90
CA GLY A 361 22.69 5.00 5.34
C GLY A 361 21.55 4.91 4.32
N TYR A 362 21.59 3.92 3.42
CA TYR A 362 20.48 3.63 2.49
C TYR A 362 19.24 3.11 3.21
N LEU A 363 18.11 2.98 2.49
CA LEU A 363 16.81 2.57 3.03
C LEU A 363 16.88 1.27 3.87
N MET A 364 17.70 0.30 3.44
CA MET A 364 17.89 -1.01 4.08
C MET A 364 19.00 -1.04 5.15
N SER A 365 19.59 0.11 5.47
CA SER A 365 20.53 0.23 6.58
C SER A 365 19.83 0.32 7.93
N SER A 366 20.47 -0.25 8.95
CA SER A 366 20.15 -0.04 10.37
C SER A 366 20.44 1.39 10.84
N VAL A 367 21.26 2.15 10.11
CA VAL A 367 21.67 3.52 10.45
C VAL A 367 21.08 4.50 9.43
N GLY A 368 19.87 5.00 9.70
CA GLY A 368 19.20 5.96 8.80
C GLY A 368 19.76 7.38 8.92
N VAL A 369 20.53 7.85 7.92
CA VAL A 369 21.09 9.22 7.90
C VAL A 369 20.92 9.88 6.54
N GLY A 370 20.36 11.09 6.54
CA GLY A 370 20.33 11.98 5.38
C GLY A 370 19.53 11.46 4.19
N ARG A 371 19.86 11.94 2.98
CA ARG A 371 19.09 11.68 1.75
C ARG A 371 19.18 10.23 1.25
N ASN A 372 20.16 9.45 1.71
CA ASN A 372 20.30 8.05 1.29
C ASN A 372 19.21 7.15 1.88
N GLN A 373 18.67 7.48 3.07
CA GLN A 373 17.63 6.71 3.77
C GLN A 373 16.34 6.53 2.93
N GLN A 374 16.20 7.32 1.87
CA GLN A 374 15.04 7.44 1.01
C GLN A 374 15.22 6.72 -0.33
N ARG A 375 16.29 5.90 -0.46
CA ARG A 375 16.72 5.23 -1.69
C ARG A 375 17.28 3.85 -1.36
N LEU A 376 17.11 2.89 -2.27
CA LEU A 376 17.74 1.57 -2.17
C LEU A 376 19.26 1.66 -2.47
N SER A 377 20.05 0.78 -1.84
CA SER A 377 21.44 0.56 -2.23
C SER A 377 21.50 -0.27 -3.52
N ASN A 378 22.66 -0.32 -4.19
CA ASN A 378 22.84 -1.21 -5.34
C ASN A 378 22.62 -2.68 -4.96
N CYS A 379 23.03 -3.10 -3.75
CA CYS A 379 22.82 -4.45 -3.25
C CYS A 379 21.33 -4.77 -3.10
N SER A 380 20.56 -3.87 -2.46
CA SER A 380 19.10 -4.04 -2.32
C SER A 380 18.40 -4.10 -3.68
N MET A 381 18.83 -3.29 -4.65
CA MET A 381 18.30 -3.34 -6.02
C MET A 381 18.62 -4.67 -6.73
N ASP A 382 19.85 -5.19 -6.59
CA ASP A 382 20.26 -6.46 -7.19
C ASP A 382 19.57 -7.68 -6.53
N GLN A 383 19.29 -7.60 -5.22
CA GLN A 383 18.48 -8.57 -4.50
C GLN A 383 17.02 -8.60 -4.98
N ILE A 384 16.38 -7.43 -5.12
CA ILE A 384 15.02 -7.34 -5.69
C ILE A 384 15.00 -7.86 -7.14
N ARG A 385 16.03 -7.54 -7.95
CA ARG A 385 16.19 -8.10 -9.31
C ARG A 385 16.27 -9.62 -9.32
N PHE A 386 17.07 -10.19 -8.43
CA PHE A 386 17.23 -11.64 -8.32
C PHE A 386 15.89 -12.31 -7.97
N VAL A 387 15.18 -11.80 -6.96
CA VAL A 387 13.88 -12.37 -6.55
C VAL A 387 12.85 -12.19 -7.67
N TYR A 388 12.77 -11.01 -8.29
CA TYR A 388 11.93 -10.75 -9.46
C TYR A 388 12.18 -11.73 -10.63
N GLN A 389 13.45 -12.05 -10.91
CA GLN A 389 13.82 -13.05 -11.93
C GLN A 389 13.41 -14.49 -11.57
N SER A 390 13.05 -14.76 -10.31
CA SER A 390 12.55 -16.06 -9.83
C SER A 390 11.03 -16.15 -9.70
N MET A 391 10.31 -15.01 -9.70
CA MET A 391 8.84 -14.98 -9.54
C MET A 391 8.13 -15.62 -10.76
N PRO A 392 6.97 -16.27 -10.59
CA PRO A 392 6.14 -16.69 -11.73
C PRO A 392 5.59 -15.45 -12.47
N LEU A 393 5.30 -15.55 -13.77
CA LEU A 393 4.71 -14.42 -14.51
C LEU A 393 3.38 -13.94 -13.91
N SER A 394 2.56 -14.85 -13.35
CA SER A 394 1.31 -14.53 -12.65
C SER A 394 1.46 -13.71 -11.35
N CYS A 395 2.69 -13.37 -10.96
CA CYS A 395 3.03 -12.46 -9.85
C CYS A 395 3.54 -11.10 -10.35
N ILE A 396 3.83 -10.98 -11.65
CA ILE A 396 4.42 -9.79 -12.29
C ILE A 396 3.42 -9.15 -13.23
N GLU A 397 2.64 -9.97 -13.92
CA GLU A 397 1.46 -9.56 -14.64
C GLU A 397 0.42 -9.09 -13.61
N VAL A 398 0.11 -7.80 -13.65
CA VAL A 398 -0.92 -7.18 -12.83
C VAL A 398 -2.21 -7.97 -12.95
N ASN A 399 -2.71 -8.56 -11.86
CA ASN A 399 -3.97 -9.33 -11.89
C ASN A 399 -5.14 -8.42 -12.29
N GLN A 400 -5.01 -7.12 -12.05
CA GLN A 400 -5.85 -6.06 -12.62
C GLN A 400 -5.23 -5.38 -13.86
N GLN A 401 -4.85 -6.15 -14.89
CA GLN A 401 -4.88 -5.60 -16.26
C GLN A 401 -6.24 -4.94 -16.51
N ALA A 402 -6.27 -3.92 -17.37
CA ALA A 402 -7.50 -3.24 -17.79
C ALA A 402 -8.38 -4.10 -18.73
N LEU A 403 -8.66 -5.36 -18.34
CA LEU A 403 -9.65 -6.19 -19.00
C LEU A 403 -11.04 -5.60 -18.75
N TYR A 404 -11.57 -4.99 -19.80
CA TYR A 404 -12.99 -4.75 -19.99
C TYR A 404 -13.75 -6.09 -20.01
N THR A 405 -14.02 -6.70 -18.85
CA THR A 405 -15.13 -7.66 -18.62
C THR A 405 -15.33 -8.09 -17.16
N THR A 406 -14.97 -7.29 -16.15
CA THR A 406 -15.76 -7.35 -14.91
C THR A 406 -17.18 -6.85 -15.23
N LEU A 407 -18.13 -7.78 -15.42
CA LEU A 407 -19.56 -7.50 -15.67
C LEU A 407 -20.26 -6.77 -14.51
N SER A 408 -19.51 -6.29 -13.52
CA SER A 408 -19.96 -5.59 -12.33
C SER A 408 -19.18 -4.28 -12.17
N TYR A 409 -19.86 -3.16 -12.36
CA TYR A 409 -19.33 -1.82 -12.09
C TYR A 409 -19.33 -1.51 -10.56
N PRO A 410 -18.57 -0.51 -10.08
CA PRO A 410 -18.38 -0.26 -8.64
C PRO A 410 -19.66 -0.12 -7.79
N GLY A 411 -20.72 0.48 -8.33
CA GLY A 411 -22.04 0.63 -7.70
C GLY A 411 -23.03 -0.49 -8.02
N GLN A 412 -22.68 -1.49 -8.83
CA GLN A 412 -23.63 -2.49 -9.34
C GLN A 412 -24.24 -3.36 -8.24
N ASN A 413 -23.39 -3.82 -7.31
CA ASN A 413 -23.74 -4.67 -6.16
C ASN A 413 -23.85 -3.88 -4.84
N MET A 414 -24.00 -2.56 -4.90
CA MET A 414 -24.09 -1.69 -3.73
C MET A 414 -25.44 -0.98 -3.66
N THR A 415 -26.02 -0.90 -2.46
CA THR A 415 -27.16 -0.01 -2.20
C THR A 415 -26.70 1.40 -1.84
N ARG A 416 -27.52 2.41 -2.12
CA ARG A 416 -27.29 3.79 -1.68
C ARG A 416 -27.09 3.94 -0.16
N ARG A 417 -27.61 3.02 0.66
CA ARG A 417 -27.35 2.98 2.11
C ARG A 417 -25.97 2.42 2.43
N GLN A 418 -25.56 1.32 1.79
CA GLN A 418 -24.19 0.80 1.92
C GLN A 418 -23.19 1.87 1.49
N PHE A 419 -23.40 2.52 0.33
CA PHE A 419 -22.57 3.64 -0.11
C PHE A 419 -22.41 4.73 0.97
N CYS A 420 -23.51 5.24 1.53
CA CYS A 420 -23.42 6.24 2.61
C CYS A 420 -22.71 5.74 3.87
N LYS A 421 -22.87 4.46 4.26
CA LYS A 421 -22.11 3.86 5.37
C LYS A 421 -20.63 3.69 5.03
N THR A 422 -20.30 3.37 3.78
CA THR A 422 -18.92 3.24 3.30
C THR A 422 -18.24 4.60 3.27
N MET A 423 -18.90 5.67 2.83
CA MET A 423 -18.32 7.01 2.84
C MET A 423 -18.14 7.57 4.27
N HIS A 424 -19.07 7.25 5.18
CA HIS A 424 -19.07 7.71 6.58
C HIS A 424 -18.85 6.57 7.57
N LYS A 425 -17.60 6.09 7.68
CA LYS A 425 -17.21 5.08 8.69
C LYS A 425 -17.46 5.58 10.11
N GLY A 426 -17.67 4.65 11.04
CA GLY A 426 -18.16 4.91 12.40
C GLY A 426 -19.63 5.34 12.49
N LYS A 427 -20.18 6.05 11.49
CA LYS A 427 -21.56 6.55 11.51
C LYS A 427 -22.56 5.48 11.05
N LEU A 428 -22.78 4.44 11.87
CA LEU A 428 -23.60 3.26 11.54
C LEU A 428 -25.03 3.57 11.03
N LYS A 429 -25.59 4.72 11.41
CA LYS A 429 -26.93 5.20 10.98
C LYS A 429 -26.91 6.02 9.68
N ALA A 430 -25.74 6.22 9.05
CA ALA A 430 -25.59 6.93 7.79
C ALA A 430 -26.49 6.33 6.70
N LYS A 431 -27.21 7.22 6.01
CA LYS A 431 -28.22 6.87 5.00
C LYS A 431 -28.44 8.05 4.05
N PRO A 432 -29.02 7.82 2.87
CA PRO A 432 -29.46 8.91 1.99
C PRO A 432 -30.46 9.82 2.72
N PHE A 433 -30.32 11.13 2.55
CA PHE A 433 -31.21 12.15 3.13
C PHE A 433 -32.69 11.88 2.79
N LYS A 434 -32.95 11.56 1.52
CA LYS A 434 -34.26 11.10 1.02
C LYS A 434 -34.10 9.79 0.26
N LYS A 435 -35.13 8.93 0.31
CA LYS A 435 -35.19 7.70 -0.50
C LYS A 435 -35.21 8.00 -2.00
N ASN A 436 -35.89 9.08 -2.40
CA ASN A 436 -35.83 9.67 -3.74
C ASN A 436 -35.50 11.16 -3.57
N ASP A 437 -34.47 11.63 -4.28
CA ASP A 437 -33.97 13.01 -4.28
C ASP A 437 -33.62 13.35 -5.73
N THR A 438 -33.85 14.59 -6.16
CA THR A 438 -33.56 15.04 -7.53
C THR A 438 -32.07 15.00 -7.84
N ARG A 439 -31.20 15.10 -6.82
CA ARG A 439 -29.74 14.92 -6.96
C ARG A 439 -29.35 13.58 -7.57
N HIS A 440 -30.12 12.51 -7.33
CA HIS A 440 -29.79 11.20 -7.89
C HIS A 440 -29.86 11.20 -9.43
N GLU A 441 -30.61 12.12 -10.06
CA GLU A 441 -30.68 12.22 -11.53
C GLU A 441 -29.34 12.65 -12.14
N TYR A 442 -28.55 13.40 -11.38
CA TYR A 442 -27.18 13.84 -11.67
C TYR A 442 -26.13 12.99 -10.96
N CYS A 443 -26.52 11.79 -10.50
CA CYS A 443 -25.66 10.89 -9.76
C CYS A 443 -24.97 11.54 -8.56
N GLN A 444 -25.68 12.41 -7.86
CA GLN A 444 -25.26 12.97 -6.58
C GLN A 444 -26.15 12.43 -5.47
N ILE A 445 -25.56 12.22 -4.28
CA ILE A 445 -26.29 11.72 -3.12
C ILE A 445 -25.87 12.44 -1.84
N LYS A 446 -26.86 12.95 -1.12
CA LYS A 446 -26.67 13.52 0.22
C LYS A 446 -26.77 12.41 1.25
N CYS A 447 -25.66 12.06 1.87
CA CYS A 447 -25.57 11.09 2.95
C CYS A 447 -25.66 11.82 4.29
N CYS A 448 -26.59 11.40 5.15
CA CYS A 448 -26.81 12.01 6.46
C CYS A 448 -26.79 10.97 7.59
N TRP A 449 -26.32 11.40 8.76
CA TRP A 449 -26.34 10.65 10.00
C TRP A 449 -26.79 11.57 11.15
N LYS A 450 -27.11 10.97 12.30
CA LYS A 450 -27.32 11.70 13.55
C LYS A 450 -26.10 11.54 14.44
N GLU A 451 -25.76 12.61 15.12
CA GLU A 451 -24.70 12.69 16.13
C GLU A 451 -25.23 13.63 17.20
N ASP A 452 -25.45 13.08 18.39
CA ASP A 452 -26.33 13.64 19.42
C ASP A 452 -27.71 14.03 18.83
N ASP A 453 -28.25 15.19 19.19
CA ASP A 453 -29.51 15.71 18.65
C ASP A 453 -29.37 16.34 17.25
N LEU A 454 -28.14 16.52 16.76
CA LEU A 454 -27.86 17.16 15.48
C LEU A 454 -27.86 16.16 14.32
N THR A 455 -28.32 16.62 13.15
CA THR A 455 -28.30 15.84 11.91
C THR A 455 -27.25 16.41 10.96
N TRP A 456 -26.19 15.64 10.75
CA TRP A 456 -25.10 15.98 9.86
C TRP A 456 -25.33 15.36 8.48
N CYS A 457 -24.88 16.06 7.43
CA CYS A 457 -25.06 15.62 6.05
C CYS A 457 -23.87 16.07 5.17
N GLN A 458 -23.43 15.19 4.28
CA GLN A 458 -22.44 15.50 3.24
C GLN A 458 -22.92 15.00 1.87
N GLU A 459 -22.59 15.71 0.80
CA GLU A 459 -22.95 15.32 -0.58
C GLU A 459 -21.74 14.60 -1.23
N HIS A 460 -22.03 13.54 -1.98
CA HIS A 460 -21.05 12.68 -2.65
C HIS A 460 -21.53 12.29 -4.05
N THR A 461 -20.59 12.11 -4.99
CA THR A 461 -20.88 11.49 -6.29
C THR A 461 -21.22 10.01 -6.11
N MET A 462 -22.23 9.54 -6.84
CA MET A 462 -22.64 8.14 -6.90
C MET A 462 -21.78 7.38 -7.93
N PRO A 463 -21.11 6.27 -7.57
CA PRO A 463 -20.28 5.51 -8.49
C PRO A 463 -21.06 4.88 -9.65
N GLU A 464 -20.34 4.54 -10.73
CA GLU A 464 -20.86 3.80 -11.89
C GLU A 464 -21.74 2.61 -11.50
N ALA A 465 -22.85 2.45 -12.20
CA ALA A 465 -23.95 1.50 -11.97
C ALA A 465 -24.66 1.58 -10.60
N LEU A 466 -24.40 2.56 -9.72
CA LEU A 466 -25.21 2.69 -8.50
C LEU A 466 -26.67 3.02 -8.86
N ILE A 467 -27.64 2.35 -8.22
CA ILE A 467 -29.07 2.52 -8.53
C ILE A 467 -29.52 3.93 -8.15
N CYS A 468 -29.79 4.77 -9.15
CA CYS A 468 -30.23 6.16 -8.98
C CYS A 468 -31.75 6.31 -9.07
N GLY A 469 -32.44 5.43 -9.80
CA GLY A 469 -33.90 5.43 -9.93
C GLY A 469 -34.46 4.07 -10.36
N PRO A 470 -35.80 3.93 -10.49
CA PRO A 470 -36.42 2.68 -10.96
C PRO A 470 -35.92 2.30 -12.35
N GLY A 471 -35.27 1.14 -12.48
CA GLY A 471 -34.65 0.68 -13.73
C GLY A 471 -33.49 1.56 -14.25
N LYS A 472 -33.02 2.53 -13.45
CA LYS A 472 -31.94 3.46 -13.81
C LYS A 472 -30.74 3.31 -12.90
N ARG A 473 -29.54 3.42 -13.47
CA ARG A 473 -28.27 3.38 -12.74
C ARG A 473 -27.35 4.49 -13.23
N CYS A 474 -26.38 4.87 -12.40
CA CYS A 474 -25.42 5.92 -12.72
C CYS A 474 -24.43 5.51 -13.81
N ARG A 475 -24.19 6.41 -14.77
CA ARG A 475 -23.18 6.24 -15.82
C ARG A 475 -22.67 7.61 -16.23
N ARG A 476 -21.37 7.85 -16.11
CA ARG A 476 -20.71 9.14 -16.43
C ARG A 476 -21.41 10.35 -15.78
N GLY A 477 -21.82 10.21 -14.51
CA GLY A 477 -22.52 11.27 -13.77
C GLY A 477 -24.01 11.46 -14.11
N VAL A 478 -24.62 10.64 -14.96
CA VAL A 478 -26.03 10.77 -15.36
C VAL A 478 -26.84 9.52 -14.97
N CYS A 479 -28.09 9.73 -14.55
CA CYS A 479 -29.03 8.66 -14.20
C CYS A 479 -29.85 8.19 -15.42
N GLU A 480 -29.35 7.18 -16.12
CA GLU A 480 -29.96 6.64 -17.35
C GLU A 480 -30.45 5.19 -17.20
N LYS A 481 -31.23 4.72 -18.19
CA LYS A 481 -31.70 3.32 -18.21
C LYS A 481 -30.48 2.40 -18.34
N TYR A 482 -30.37 1.43 -17.43
CA TYR A 482 -29.27 0.48 -17.46
C TYR A 482 -29.56 -0.66 -18.43
N ILE A 483 -28.92 -0.62 -19.59
CA ILE A 483 -28.96 -1.71 -20.58
C ILE A 483 -27.73 -2.59 -20.33
N LEU A 484 -27.95 -3.81 -19.84
CA LEU A 484 -26.93 -4.86 -19.89
C LEU A 484 -26.66 -5.18 -21.36
N LYS A 485 -25.39 -5.07 -21.76
CA LYS A 485 -24.83 -5.64 -22.98
C LYS A 485 -23.90 -6.78 -22.57
#